data_AF-A0A2N2IHR0-F1
#
_entry.id   AF-A0A2N2IHR0-F1
#
_cell.length_a   1.000
_cell.length_b   1.000
_cell.length_c   1.000
_cell.angle_alpha   90.00
_cell.angle_beta   90.00
_cell.angle_gamma   90.00
#
_symmetry.space_group_name_H-M   'P 1'
#
loop_
_entity.id
_entity.type
_entity.pdbx_description
1 polymer ?
#
loop_
_entity_poly.entity_id
_entity_poly.type
_entity_poly.pdbx_seq_one_letter_code
_entity_poly.pdbx_strand_id
1 'polypeptide(L)' 'QPIFAALLASGHDFRLAVAMDHCTPLSLRTHSSEPVAVAIYDSRPGRSGSGLPYDEQSAAKAGELLGDGRQFFLRVLGR' A
#
# COMPACT_ATOMS: atom_id res chain seq x y z
N GLN A 1 3.03 -7.89 20.37
CA GLN A 1 2.99 -6.48 19.89
C GLN A 1 2.40 -6.45 18.48
N PRO A 2 1.68 -5.40 18.06
CA PRO A 2 1.32 -5.21 16.65
C PRO A 2 2.55 -5.23 15.74
N ILE A 3 2.44 -5.79 14.53
CA ILE A 3 3.57 -5.97 13.58
C ILE A 3 4.35 -4.67 13.38
N PHE A 4 3.65 -3.55 13.16
CA PHE A 4 4.27 -2.25 12.94
C PHE A 4 5.10 -1.77 14.15
N ALA A 5 4.57 -1.93 15.37
CA ALA A 5 5.28 -1.54 16.58
C ALA A 5 6.54 -2.40 16.80
N ALA A 6 6.48 -3.69 16.50
CA ALA A 6 7.63 -4.58 16.58
C ALA A 6 8.70 -4.21 15.55
N LEU A 7 8.30 -3.87 14.31
CA LEU A 7 9.23 -3.42 13.27
C LEU A 7 9.92 -2.10 13.67
N LEU A 8 9.19 -1.14 14.22
CA LEU A 8 9.76 0.11 14.73
C LEU A 8 10.76 -0.15 15.88
N ALA A 9 10.39 -1.02 16.83
CA ALA A 9 11.25 -1.36 17.97
C ALA A 9 12.52 -2.12 17.56
N SER A 10 12.54 -2.75 16.38
CA SER A 10 13.70 -3.49 15.89
C SER A 10 14.90 -2.60 15.55
N GLY A 11 14.66 -1.30 15.27
CA GLY A 11 15.70 -0.35 14.87
C GLY A 11 16.27 -0.59 13.46
N HIS A 12 15.78 -1.57 12.71
CA HIS A 12 16.18 -1.81 11.32
C HIS A 12 15.38 -0.95 10.35
N ASP A 13 16.00 -0.58 9.23
CA ASP A 13 15.26 -0.02 8.10
C ASP A 13 14.33 -1.07 7.51
N PHE A 14 13.07 -0.70 7.30
CA PHE A 14 12.08 -1.58 6.68
C PHE A 14 11.14 -0.80 5.77
N ARG A 15 10.52 -1.56 4.87
CA ARG A 15 9.35 -1.13 4.15
C ARG A 15 8.21 -2.08 4.43
N LEU A 16 7.02 -1.51 4.56
CA LEU A 16 5.78 -2.25 4.79
C LEU A 16 4.80 -1.87 3.68
N ALA A 17 4.25 -2.88 3.02
CA ALA A 17 3.16 -2.70 2.07
C ALA A 17 1.89 -3.32 2.65
N VAL A 18 0.78 -2.58 2.55
CA VAL A 18 -0.58 -3.06 2.85
C VAL A 18 -1.36 -2.96 1.55
N ALA A 19 -1.89 -4.10 1.10
CA ALA A 19 -2.62 -4.24 -0.14
C ALA A 19 -3.56 -5.45 -0.04
N MET A 20 -4.53 -5.47 -0.94
CA MET A 20 -5.38 -6.63 -1.19
C MET A 20 -4.89 -7.33 -2.46
N ASP A 21 -5.20 -8.60 -2.65
CA ASP A 21 -4.90 -9.33 -3.88
C ASP A 21 -5.86 -8.93 -5.02
N HIS A 22 -7.14 -8.70 -4.72
CA HIS A 22 -8.12 -8.21 -5.68
C HIS A 22 -9.31 -7.49 -5.03
N CYS A 23 -10.04 -6.70 -5.83
CA CYS A 23 -11.27 -6.04 -5.39
C CYS A 23 -12.44 -7.04 -5.38
N THR A 24 -13.24 -7.05 -4.31
CA THR A 24 -14.43 -7.93 -4.18
C THR A 24 -15.64 -7.12 -3.68
N PRO A 25 -16.29 -6.33 -4.55
CA PRO A 25 -17.40 -5.49 -4.13
C PRO A 25 -18.58 -6.33 -3.61
N LEU A 26 -19.14 -5.94 -2.47
CA LEU A 26 -20.30 -6.63 -1.87
C LEU A 26 -21.51 -6.68 -2.82
N SER A 27 -21.70 -5.65 -3.65
CA SER A 27 -22.78 -5.58 -4.64
C SER A 27 -22.65 -6.64 -5.74
N LEU A 28 -21.42 -7.04 -6.07
CA LEU A 28 -21.13 -8.03 -7.11
C LEU A 28 -21.04 -9.45 -6.55
N ARG A 29 -20.69 -9.60 -5.26
CA ARG A 29 -20.46 -10.90 -4.59
C ARG A 29 -19.42 -11.79 -5.31
N THR A 30 -18.56 -11.17 -6.10
CA THR A 30 -17.44 -11.79 -6.81
C THR A 30 -16.33 -10.76 -6.97
N HIS A 31 -15.15 -11.21 -7.38
CA HIS A 31 -14.04 -10.30 -7.67
C HIS A 31 -14.36 -9.44 -8.91
N SER A 32 -13.77 -8.24 -8.96
CA SER A 32 -13.79 -7.35 -10.13
C SER A 32 -12.36 -7.00 -10.57
N SER A 33 -12.23 -6.38 -11.73
CA SER A 33 -10.96 -5.85 -12.27
C SER A 33 -10.63 -4.44 -11.77
N GLU A 34 -11.43 -3.91 -10.84
CA GLU A 34 -11.16 -2.58 -10.26
C GLU A 34 -9.85 -2.62 -9.44
N PRO A 35 -9.06 -1.54 -9.46
CA PRO A 35 -7.83 -1.46 -8.69
C PRO A 35 -8.12 -1.51 -7.19
N VAL A 36 -7.12 -1.93 -6.43
CA VAL A 36 -7.15 -1.99 -4.95
C VAL A 36 -6.31 -0.87 -4.35
N ALA A 37 -6.69 -0.40 -3.17
CA ALA A 37 -5.89 0.58 -2.43
C ALA A 37 -4.58 -0.06 -1.94
N VAL A 38 -3.46 0.61 -2.18
CA VAL A 38 -2.13 0.21 -1.71
C VAL A 38 -1.54 1.30 -0.83
N ALA A 39 -1.07 0.93 0.36
CA ALA A 39 -0.27 1.80 1.23
C ALA A 39 1.16 1.25 1.34
N ILE A 40 2.14 2.12 1.15
CA ILE A 40 3.57 1.78 1.31
C ILE A 40 4.17 2.72 2.34
N TYR A 41 4.67 2.14 3.42
CA TYR A 41 5.44 2.82 4.44
C TYR A 41 6.92 2.52 4.26
N ASP A 42 7.77 3.54 4.43
CA ASP A 42 9.22 3.47 4.36
C ASP A 42 9.76 4.10 5.64
N SER A 43 10.43 3.32 6.49
CA SER A 43 10.90 3.77 7.80
C SER A 43 12.06 4.78 7.71
N ARG A 44 12.68 4.90 6.54
CA ARG A 44 13.85 5.76 6.35
C ARG A 44 13.46 7.24 6.37
N PRO A 45 14.32 8.13 6.92
CA PRO A 45 14.02 9.55 7.05
C PRO A 45 13.85 10.25 5.69
N GLY A 46 13.14 11.38 5.70
CA GLY A 46 12.93 12.20 4.49
C GLY A 46 11.96 11.58 3.49
N ARG A 47 11.04 10.73 3.95
CA ARG A 47 9.93 10.19 3.15
C ARG A 47 8.62 10.79 3.66
N SER A 48 8.02 11.64 2.85
CA SER A 48 6.66 12.13 3.09
C SER A 48 5.66 11.10 2.59
N GLY A 49 4.72 10.69 3.44
CA GLY A 49 3.55 9.92 3.00
C GLY A 49 2.58 10.79 2.19
N SER A 50 1.53 10.17 1.66
CA SER A 50 0.47 10.89 0.93
C SER A 50 -0.32 11.87 1.81
N GLY A 51 -0.33 11.66 3.14
CA GLY A 51 -1.17 12.41 4.08
C GLY A 51 -2.66 12.07 3.97
N LEU A 52 -3.02 11.05 3.20
CA LEU A 52 -4.38 10.61 2.97
C LEU A 52 -4.72 9.36 3.80
N PRO A 53 -5.99 9.14 4.17
CA PRO A 53 -6.43 7.90 4.79
C PRO A 53 -6.28 6.69 3.84
N TYR A 54 -6.27 5.48 4.41
CA TYR A 54 -6.22 4.24 3.63
C TYR A 54 -7.64 3.80 3.26
N ASP A 55 -8.08 4.22 2.09
CA ASP A 55 -9.36 3.86 1.47
C ASP A 55 -9.26 4.01 -0.06
N GLU A 56 -10.23 3.43 -0.79
CA GLU A 56 -10.25 3.41 -2.26
C GLU A 56 -10.33 4.81 -2.87
N GLN A 57 -11.06 5.74 -2.23
CA GLN A 57 -11.23 7.10 -2.74
C GLN A 57 -9.94 7.92 -2.58
N SER A 58 -9.25 7.77 -1.46
CA SER A 58 -7.97 8.38 -1.15
C SER A 58 -6.86 7.83 -2.04
N ALA A 59 -6.83 6.52 -2.28
CA ALA A 59 -5.87 5.90 -3.20
C ALA A 59 -6.01 6.45 -4.62
N ALA A 60 -7.25 6.61 -5.11
CA ALA A 60 -7.51 7.21 -6.42
C ALA A 60 -7.01 8.66 -6.53
N LYS A 61 -7.02 9.43 -5.43
CA LYS A 61 -6.49 10.81 -5.36
C LYS A 61 -4.96 10.87 -5.24
N ALA A 62 -4.32 9.83 -4.69
CA ALA A 62 -2.88 9.79 -4.49
C ALA A 62 -2.09 9.80 -5.82
N GLY A 63 -2.73 9.41 -6.93
CA GLY A 63 -2.28 9.74 -8.28
C GLY A 63 -1.30 8.76 -8.94
N GLU A 64 -1.04 7.60 -8.32
CA GLU A 64 -0.16 6.56 -8.89
C GLU A 64 -0.93 5.24 -9.06
N LEU A 65 -1.27 4.88 -10.29
CA LEU A 65 -1.83 3.57 -10.63
C LEU A 65 -0.70 2.59 -10.96
N LEU A 66 -0.61 1.52 -10.17
CA LEU A 66 0.33 0.42 -10.40
C LEU A 66 -0.35 -0.63 -11.28
N GLY A 67 -0.11 -0.55 -12.59
CA GLY A 67 -0.85 -1.33 -13.59
C GLY A 67 -0.64 -2.86 -13.53
N ASP A 68 0.40 -3.32 -12.85
CA ASP A 68 0.68 -4.73 -12.66
C ASP A 68 1.53 -4.99 -11.39
N GLY A 69 1.70 -6.27 -11.06
CA GLY A 69 2.50 -6.69 -9.90
C GLY A 69 3.97 -6.30 -10.00
N ARG A 70 4.55 -6.21 -11.20
CA ARG A 70 5.95 -5.77 -11.38
C ARG A 70 6.10 -4.31 -10.96
N GLN A 71 5.20 -3.43 -11.41
CA GLN A 71 5.19 -2.02 -11.00
C GLN A 71 5.02 -1.89 -9.48
N PHE A 72 4.13 -2.69 -8.89
CA PHE A 72 3.97 -2.74 -7.43
C PHE A 72 5.27 -3.11 -6.71
N PHE A 73 5.94 -4.19 -7.11
CA PHE A 73 7.18 -4.59 -6.48
C PHE A 73 8.33 -3.60 -6.72
N LEU A 74 8.42 -2.97 -7.88
CA LEU A 74 9.38 -1.89 -8.12
C LEU A 74 9.15 -0.73 -7.15
N ARG A 75 7.89 -0.33 -6.95
CA ARG A 75 7.52 0.71 -5.99
C ARG A 75 7.87 0.35 -4.55
N VAL A 76 7.63 -0.89 -4.12
CA VAL A 76 8.01 -1.41 -2.79
C VAL A 76 9.52 -1.51 -2.62
N LEU A 77 10.25 -1.91 -3.67
CA LEU A 77 11.71 -1.97 -3.67
C LEU A 77 12.36 -0.60 -3.90
N GLY A 78 11.58 0.42 -4.28
CA GLY A 78 12.03 1.80 -4.50
C GLY A 78 13.01 1.87 -5.66
N ARG A 79 12.67 1.18 -6.74
CA ARG A 79 13.41 1.08 -7.99
C ARG A 79 12.62 1.71 -9.12
#